data_AF-A0A7G8UFB3-F1
#
_entry.id   AF-A0A7G8UFB3-F1
#
_cell.length_a   1.000
_cell.length_b   1.000
_cell.length_c   1.000
_cell.angle_alpha   90.00
_cell.angle_beta   90.00
_cell.angle_gamma   90.00
#
_symmetry.space_group_name_H-M   'P 1'
#
loop_
_entity.id
_entity.type
_entity.pdbx_description
1 polymer ?
#
loop_
_entity_poly.entity_id
_entity_poly.type
_entity_poly.pdbx_seq_one_letter_code
_entity_poly.pdbx_strand_id
1 'polypeptide(L)' 'MPKVQVFESDIAGYFFYKSHKSGKTTKSMLLSLDDLIERLHKKQVRSVIVQDDALAMAIGLSGINVNRNK' A
#
# COMPACT_ATOMS: atom_id res chain seq x y z
N MET A 1 1.57 -3.68 15.45
CA MET A 1 1.03 -2.73 14.45
C MET A 1 0.73 -3.49 13.16
N PRO A 2 -0.39 -3.21 12.46
CA PRO A 2 -0.65 -3.83 11.16
C PRO A 2 0.38 -3.36 10.14
N LYS A 3 1.04 -4.30 9.46
CA LYS A 3 1.96 -3.99 8.36
C LYS A 3 1.14 -3.98 7.07
N VAL A 4 1.19 -2.89 6.31
CA VAL A 4 0.55 -2.81 5.00
C VAL A 4 1.63 -2.98 3.94
N GLN A 5 1.36 -3.82 2.96
CA GLN A 5 2.19 -4.01 1.78
C GLN A 5 1.36 -3.66 0.54
N VAL A 6 1.97 -2.96 -0.41
CA VAL A 6 1.36 -2.59 -1.68
C VAL A 6 2.26 -3.08 -2.81
N PHE A 7 1.65 -3.69 -3.81
CA PHE A 7 2.33 -4.20 -5.01
C PHE A 7 1.56 -3.75 -6.25
N GLU A 8 2.28 -3.57 -7.36
CA GLU A 8 1.66 -3.38 -8.67
C GLU A 8 0.89 -4.64 -9.09
N SER A 9 -0.21 -4.43 -9.79
CA SER A 9 -0.99 -5.48 -10.44
C SER A 9 -0.65 -5.55 -11.92
N ASP A 10 -0.87 -6.74 -12.49
CA ASP A 10 -0.86 -7.00 -13.93
C ASP A 10 -1.88 -6.11 -14.69
N ILE A 11 -2.86 -5.54 -13.97
CA ILE A 11 -3.85 -4.60 -14.50
C ILE A 11 -3.34 -3.18 -14.29
N ALA A 12 -3.09 -2.48 -15.39
CA ALA A 12 -2.60 -1.11 -15.38
C ALA A 12 -3.49 -0.18 -14.53
N GLY A 13 -2.85 0.56 -13.62
CA GLY A 13 -3.53 1.50 -12.71
C GLY A 13 -4.14 0.86 -11.46
N TYR A 14 -3.98 -0.46 -11.27
CA TYR A 14 -4.45 -1.16 -10.08
C TYR A 14 -3.28 -1.73 -9.25
N PHE A 15 -3.53 -1.84 -7.95
CA PHE A 15 -2.53 -2.20 -6.95
C PHE A 15 -3.09 -3.18 -5.94
N PHE A 16 -2.30 -4.17 -5.56
CA PHE A 16 -2.61 -5.10 -4.49
C PHE A 16 -2.30 -4.48 -3.13
N TYR A 17 -3.35 -4.16 -2.37
CA TYR A 17 -3.26 -3.86 -0.95
C TYR A 17 -3.30 -5.15 -0.14
N LYS A 18 -2.28 -5.39 0.68
CA LYS A 18 -2.26 -6.47 1.69
C LYS A 18 -2.06 -5.90 3.08
N SER A 19 -2.96 -6.22 4.00
CA SER A 19 -2.76 -5.92 5.42
C SER A 19 -2.42 -7.17 6.21
N HIS A 20 -1.44 -7.04 7.10
CA HIS A 20 -0.97 -8.12 7.95
C HIS A 20 -1.24 -7.83 9.42
N LYS A 21 -1.70 -8.84 10.17
CA LYS A 21 -1.82 -8.80 11.64
C LYS A 21 -1.12 -10.04 12.19
N SER A 22 -0.18 -9.84 13.12
CA SER A 22 0.61 -10.93 13.73
C SER A 22 1.29 -11.84 12.68
N GLY A 23 1.84 -11.24 11.62
CA GLY A 23 2.55 -11.96 10.56
C GLY A 23 1.66 -12.69 9.54
N LYS A 24 0.32 -12.64 9.70
CA LYS A 24 -0.62 -13.25 8.76
C LYS A 24 -1.34 -12.19 7.94
N THR A 25 -1.48 -12.43 6.63
CA THR A 25 -2.33 -11.62 5.76
C THR A 25 -3.78 -11.74 6.23
N THR A 26 -4.37 -10.63 6.65
CA THR A 26 -5.78 -10.58 7.08
C THR A 26 -6.71 -10.04 6.01
N LYS A 27 -6.18 -9.29 5.04
CA LYS A 27 -6.95 -8.76 3.92
C LYS A 27 -6.07 -8.58 2.70
N SER A 28 -6.61 -8.95 1.55
CA SER A 28 -6.04 -8.69 0.23
C SER A 28 -7.11 -8.03 -0.63
N MET A 29 -6.78 -6.92 -1.28
CA MET A 29 -7.70 -6.19 -2.17
C MET A 29 -6.94 -5.67 -3.37
N LEU A 30 -7.59 -5.67 -4.53
CA LEU A 30 -7.15 -4.93 -5.70
C LEU A 30 -7.84 -3.56 -5.68
N LEU A 31 -7.07 -2.48 -5.75
CA LEU A 31 -7.56 -1.11 -5.63
C LEU A 31 -6.95 -0.25 -6.74
N SER A 32 -7.70 0.74 -7.21
CA SER A 32 -7.10 1.83 -7.99
C SER A 32 -6.12 2.63 -7.11
N LEU A 33 -5.27 3.46 -7.72
CA LEU A 33 -4.36 4.33 -6.96
C LEU A 33 -5.12 5.24 -5.99
N ASP A 34 -6.22 5.85 -6.45
CA ASP A 34 -7.01 6.79 -5.65
C ASP A 34 -7.69 6.08 -4.47
N ASP A 35 -8.31 4.91 -4.72
CA ASP A 35 -8.93 4.11 -3.66
C ASP A 35 -7.90 3.62 -2.64
N LEU A 36 -6.70 3.27 -3.11
CA LEU A 36 -5.60 2.85 -2.25
C LEU A 36 -5.20 3.99 -1.31
N ILE A 37 -4.91 5.18 -1.84
CA ILE A 37 -4.48 6.34 -1.06
C ILE A 37 -5.56 6.73 -0.05
N GLU A 38 -6.82 6.85 -0.51
CA GLU A 38 -7.96 7.21 0.34
C GLU A 38 -8.11 6.21 1.48
N ARG A 39 -7.92 4.91 1.20
CA ARG A 39 -8.02 3.86 2.19
C ARG A 39 -6.88 3.87 3.19
N LEU A 40 -5.66 4.18 2.76
CA LEU A 40 -4.52 4.32 3.66
C LEU A 40 -4.73 5.48 4.64
N HIS A 41 -5.27 6.61 4.16
CA HIS A 41 -5.66 7.74 5.01
C HIS A 41 -6.81 7.38 5.97
N LYS A 42 -7.90 6.78 5.46
CA LYS A 42 -9.03 6.32 6.29
C LYS A 42 -8.60 5.35 7.40
N LYS A 43 -7.61 4.50 7.12
CA LYS A 43 -7.06 3.52 8.08
C LYS A 43 -5.93 4.09 8.94
N GLN A 44 -5.61 5.38 8.79
CA GLN A 44 -4.50 6.05 9.48
C GLN A 44 -3.20 5.24 9.40
N VAL A 45 -2.94 4.65 8.22
CA VAL A 45 -1.75 3.84 7.99
C VAL A 45 -0.55 4.78 7.99
N ARG A 46 0.29 4.65 9.01
CA ARG A 46 1.48 5.51 9.17
C ARG A 46 2.63 5.11 8.26
N SER A 47 2.66 3.86 7.81
CA SER A 47 3.70 3.37 6.90
C SER A 47 3.22 2.22 6.03
N VAL A 48 3.64 2.20 4.78
CA VAL A 48 3.44 1.08 3.86
C VAL A 48 4.76 0.51 3.39
N ILE A 49 4.78 -0.76 3.01
CA ILE A 49 5.90 -1.37 2.31
C ILE A 49 5.55 -1.43 0.83
N VAL A 50 6.42 -0.87 0.00
CA VAL A 50 6.23 -0.80 -1.45
C VAL A 50 7.52 -1.28 -2.12
N GLN A 51 7.39 -2.11 -3.15
CA GLN A 51 8.53 -2.61 -3.93
C GLN A 51 8.80 -1.78 -5.18
N ASP A 52 7.76 -1.23 -5.80
CA ASP A 52 7.89 -0.40 -7.00
C ASP A 52 8.21 1.06 -6.67
N ASP A 53 9.18 1.65 -7.37
CA ASP A 53 9.67 3.01 -7.11
C ASP A 53 8.67 4.09 -7.56
N ALA A 54 7.96 3.88 -8.68
CA ALA A 54 6.96 4.85 -9.17
C ALA A 54 5.76 4.92 -8.21
N LEU A 55 5.31 3.75 -7.75
CA LEU A 55 4.27 3.60 -6.75
C LEU A 55 4.69 4.16 -5.39
N ALA A 56 5.94 3.94 -4.98
CA ALA A 56 6.48 4.50 -3.75
C ALA A 56 6.46 6.05 -3.79
N MET A 57 6.75 6.65 -4.94
CA MET A 57 6.63 8.10 -5.12
C MET A 57 5.17 8.56 -5.06
N ALA A 58 4.26 7.90 -5.77
CA ALA A 58 2.84 8.26 -5.76
C ALA A 58 2.23 8.20 -4.35
N ILE A 59 2.54 7.14 -3.59
CA ILE A 59 2.07 7.01 -2.20
C ILE A 59 2.80 8.02 -1.28
N GLY A 60 4.10 8.24 -1.48
CA GLY A 60 4.86 9.22 -0.70
C GLY A 60 4.35 10.65 -0.86
N LEU A 61 3.91 11.03 -2.06
CA LEU A 61 3.28 12.34 -2.33
C LEU A 61 1.97 12.55 -1.57
N SER A 62 1.31 11.46 -1.16
CA SER A 62 0.10 11.52 -0.33
C SER A 62 0.37 11.70 1.17
N GLY A 63 1.63 11.89 1.59
CA GLY A 63 2.01 12.10 2.98
C GLY A 63 2.09 10.83 3.82
N ILE A 64 2.08 9.66 3.18
CA ILE A 64 2.23 8.36 3.85
C ILE A 64 3.71 7.96 3.83
N ASN A 65 4.24 7.51 4.97
CA ASN A 65 5.62 7.04 4.99
C ASN A 65 5.75 5.74 4.18
N VAL A 66 6.73 5.67 3.29
CA VAL A 66 6.96 4.49 2.45
C VAL A 66 8.27 3.84 2.85
N ASN A 67 8.19 2.58 3.28
CA ASN A 67 9.34 1.75 3.56
C ASN A 67 9.64 0.90 2.32
N ARG A 68 10.76 1.19 1.66
CA ARG A 68 11.21 0.42 0.50
C ARG A 68 11.90 -0.83 1.03
N ASN A 69 11.31 -1.99 0.76
CA ASN A 69 11.96 -3.26 1.08
C ASN A 69 12.98 -3.53 -0.03
N LYS A 70 14.20 -3.00 0.12
CA LYS A 70 15.36 -3.32 -0.72
C LYS A 70 15.77 -4.78 -0.53
#